data_AF-A0A9D8LQA7-F1
#
_entry.id   AF-A0A9D8LQA7-F1
#
_cell.length_a   1.000
_cell.length_b   1.000
_cell.length_c   1.000
_cell.angle_alpha   90.00
_cell.angle_beta   90.00
_cell.angle_gamma   90.00
#
_symmetry.space_group_name_H-M   'P 1'
#
loop_
_entity.id
_entity.type
_entity.pdbx_description
1 polymer ?
#
loop_
_entity_poly.entity_id
_entity_poly.type
_entity_poly.pdbx_seq_one_letter_code
_entity_poly.pdbx_strand_id
1 'polypeptide(L)' 'MKIGLELNSHMPEKPVVEIPVVSVSKITVSGDPGEGALVKFETEADADVELILSPAALAQLEALLARAAQEQSKHHPQQ' A
#
# COMPACT_ATOMS: atom_id res chain seq x y z
N MET A 1 23.28 12.91 -40.03
CA MET A 1 23.44 13.14 -38.58
C MET A 1 22.18 12.67 -37.87
N LYS A 2 22.25 11.58 -37.10
CA LYS A 2 21.18 11.16 -36.18
C LYS A 2 21.48 11.84 -34.84
N ILE A 3 20.61 12.75 -34.42
CA ILE A 3 20.54 13.19 -33.02
C ILE A 3 19.38 12.41 -32.41
N GLY A 4 19.70 11.44 -31.56
CA GLY A 4 18.74 10.71 -30.77
C GLY A 4 18.19 11.61 -29.67
N LEU A 5 16.88 11.82 -29.66
CA LEU A 5 16.19 12.37 -28.51
C LEU A 5 16.01 11.21 -27.52
N GLU A 6 16.94 11.08 -26.59
CA GLU A 6 16.71 10.29 -25.37
C GLU A 6 15.70 11.05 -24.52
N LEU A 7 14.42 10.74 -24.71
CA LEU A 7 13.36 11.14 -23.80
C LEU A 7 13.51 10.33 -22.52
N ASN A 8 14.44 10.74 -21.65
CA ASN A 8 14.49 10.26 -20.28
C ASN A 8 13.27 10.84 -19.55
N SER A 9 12.15 10.13 -19.62
CA SER A 9 10.91 10.47 -18.91
C SER A 9 11.13 10.34 -17.40
N HIS A 10 11.78 11.33 -16.80
CA HIS A 10 11.67 11.58 -15.36
C HIS A 10 10.23 12.03 -15.12
N MET A 11 9.32 11.10 -14.83
CA MET A 11 8.14 11.49 -14.06
C MET A 11 8.66 12.01 -12.73
N PRO A 12 8.46 13.29 -12.37
CA PRO A 12 8.81 13.74 -11.05
C PRO A 12 8.03 12.86 -10.07
N GLU A 13 8.76 12.17 -9.20
CA GLU A 13 8.14 11.36 -8.16
C GLU A 13 7.18 12.27 -7.38
N LYS A 14 5.95 11.79 -7.19
CA LYS A 14 4.97 12.56 -6.42
C LYS A 14 5.56 12.77 -5.02
N PRO A 15 5.40 13.96 -4.42
CA PRO A 15 5.83 14.17 -3.05
C PRO A 15 5.18 13.13 -2.13
N VAL A 16 6.01 12.44 -1.36
CA VAL A 16 5.57 11.47 -0.36
C VAL A 16 5.51 12.17 0.99
N VAL A 17 4.41 11.99 1.71
CA VAL A 17 4.28 12.43 3.09
C VAL A 17 4.47 11.21 3.98
N GLU A 18 5.51 11.23 4.82
CA GLU A 18 5.79 10.15 5.76
C GLU A 18 5.09 10.45 7.09
N ILE A 19 4.20 9.54 7.51
CA ILE A 19 3.49 9.62 8.79
C ILE A 19 3.83 8.36 9.59
N PRO A 20 4.49 8.46 10.76
CA PRO A 20 4.79 7.30 11.58
C PRO A 20 3.49 6.73 12.17
N VAL A 21 3.25 5.45 11.87
CA VAL A 21 2.09 4.68 12.36
C VAL A 21 2.57 3.71 13.42
N VAL A 22 1.90 3.70 14.58
CA VAL A 22 2.24 2.79 15.70
C VAL A 22 1.39 1.53 15.71
N SER A 23 0.19 1.58 15.14
CA SER A 23 -0.76 0.46 15.16
C SER A 23 -1.79 0.54 14.03
N VAL A 24 -2.24 -0.62 13.56
CA VAL A 24 -3.44 -0.74 12.71
C VAL A 24 -4.63 -0.96 13.62
N SER A 25 -5.48 0.05 13.77
CA SER A 25 -6.57 0.03 14.76
C SER A 25 -7.85 -0.60 14.25
N LYS A 26 -8.14 -0.44 12.95
CA LYS A 26 -9.35 -0.99 12.34
C LYS A 26 -9.16 -1.26 10.85
N ILE A 27 -9.64 -2.41 10.40
CA ILE A 27 -9.79 -2.72 8.98
C ILE A 27 -11.27 -3.06 8.75
N THR A 28 -11.90 -2.36 7.82
CA THR A 28 -13.26 -2.65 7.37
C THR A 28 -13.21 -2.96 5.88
N VAL A 29 -13.48 -4.21 5.53
CA VAL A 29 -13.57 -4.66 4.13
C VAL A 29 -15.02 -4.94 3.82
N SER A 30 -15.53 -4.44 2.70
CA SER A 30 -16.88 -4.81 2.28
C SER A 30 -16.91 -6.26 1.80
N GLY A 31 -18.03 -6.95 2.03
CA GLY A 31 -18.31 -8.24 1.40
C GLY A 31 -18.64 -8.11 -0.09
N ASP A 32 -18.93 -6.90 -0.57
CA ASP A 32 -19.10 -6.60 -1.99
C ASP A 32 -17.73 -6.29 -2.63
N PRO A 33 -17.29 -7.07 -3.64
CA PRO A 33 -16.01 -6.82 -4.33
C PRO A 33 -15.96 -5.47 -5.06
N GLY A 34 -17.08 -4.76 -5.23
CA GLY A 34 -17.18 -3.44 -5.83
C GLY A 34 -17.03 -2.26 -4.87
N GLU A 35 -16.96 -2.48 -3.55
CA GLU A 35 -16.99 -1.38 -2.56
C GLU A 35 -15.63 -1.04 -1.92
N GLY A 36 -14.64 -1.93 -1.99
CA GLY A 36 -13.29 -1.65 -1.49
C GLY A 36 -13.15 -1.79 0.04
N ALA A 37 -12.28 -0.97 0.65
CA ALA A 37 -11.98 -1.06 2.08
C ALA A 37 -11.61 0.27 2.73
N LEU A 38 -11.79 0.34 4.05
CA LEU A 38 -11.28 1.40 4.92
C LEU A 38 -10.28 0.81 5.92
N VAL A 39 -9.09 1.41 5.99
CA VAL A 39 -8.02 1.04 6.93
C VAL A 39 -7.72 2.24 7.81
N LYS A 40 -7.84 2.08 9.12
CA LYS A 40 -7.50 3.11 10.11
C LYS A 40 -6.20 2.76 10.82
N PHE A 41 -5.32 3.75 10.93
CA PHE A 41 -4.03 3.69 11.59
C PHE A 41 -3.98 4.68 12.75
N GLU A 42 -3.48 4.21 13.88
CA GLU A 42 -3.09 5.08 14.99
C GLU A 42 -1.68 5.61 14.74
N THR A 43 -1.46 6.90 14.95
CA THR A 43 -0.17 7.56 14.75
C THR A 43 0.38 8.12 16.06
N GLU A 44 1.65 8.51 16.08
CA GLU A 44 2.25 9.23 17.20
C GLU A 44 1.82 10.71 17.26
N ALA A 45 1.23 11.22 16.18
CA ALA A 45 0.79 12.60 16.08
C ALA A 45 -0.62 12.79 16.67
N ASP A 46 -1.08 14.04 16.77
CA ASP A 46 -2.43 14.39 17.25
C ASP A 46 -3.57 13.99 16.29
N ALA A 47 -3.31 13.13 15.30
CA ALA A 47 -4.29 12.68 14.33
C ALA A 47 -4.06 11.23 13.87
N ASP A 48 -5.14 10.46 13.81
CA ASP A 48 -5.16 9.16 13.14
C ASP A 48 -5.18 9.32 11.62
N VAL A 49 -4.75 8.29 10.89
CA VAL A 49 -4.83 8.23 9.42
C VAL A 49 -5.87 7.21 8.99
N GLU A 50 -6.77 7.61 8.10
CA GLU A 50 -7.71 6.72 7.41
C GLU A 50 -7.35 6.61 5.93
N LEU A 51 -7.13 5.38 5.46
CA LEU A 51 -6.98 5.06 4.04
C LEU A 51 -8.28 4.47 3.52
N ILE A 52 -8.86 5.12 2.51
CA ILE A 52 -9.99 4.61 1.74
C ILE A 52 -9.44 3.99 0.46
N LEU A 53 -9.56 2.68 0.34
CA LEU A 53 -9.08 1.90 -0.78
C LEU A 53 -10.24 1.65 -1.75
N SER A 54 -10.06 2.03 -3.00
CA SER A 54 -10.94 1.56 -4.07
C SER A 54 -10.81 0.04 -4.23
N PRO A 55 -11.78 -0.64 -4.87
CA PRO A 55 -11.70 -2.07 -5.13
C PRO A 55 -10.40 -2.50 -5.82
N ALA A 56 -9.95 -1.73 -6.82
CA ALA A 56 -8.73 -2.02 -7.55
C ALA A 56 -7.48 -1.85 -6.67
N ALA A 57 -7.44 -0.82 -5.81
CA ALA A 57 -6.34 -0.61 -4.89
C ALA A 57 -6.30 -1.68 -3.79
N LEU A 58 -7.46 -2.11 -3.29
CA LEU A 58 -7.57 -3.21 -2.34
C LEU A 58 -7.03 -4.52 -2.93
N ALA A 59 -7.47 -4.90 -4.14
CA ALA A 59 -6.99 -6.11 -4.80
C ALA A 59 -5.46 -6.09 -5.03
N GLN A 60 -4.89 -4.92 -5.35
CA GLN A 60 -3.44 -4.75 -5.47
C GLN A 60 -2.73 -4.93 -4.12
N LEU A 61 -3.28 -4.35 -3.05
CA LEU A 61 -2.74 -4.47 -1.70
C LEU A 61 -2.77 -5.94 -1.24
N GLU A 62 -3.87 -6.66 -1.45
CA GLU A 62 -3.99 -8.08 -1.13
C GLU A 62 -2.94 -8.93 -1.86
N ALA A 63 -2.72 -8.67 -3.15
CA ALA A 63 -1.70 -9.36 -3.93
C ALA A 63 -0.27 -9.10 -3.40
N LEU A 64 0.01 -7.86 -2.96
CA LEU A 64 1.29 -7.51 -2.35
C LEU A 64 1.49 -8.20 -0.99
N LEU A 65 0.46 -8.18 -0.13
CA LEU A 65 0.49 -8.83 1.17
C LEU A 65 0.64 -10.35 1.05
N ALA A 66 -0.04 -10.98 0.09
CA ALA A 66 0.10 -12.40 -0.18
C ALA A 66 1.54 -12.77 -0.59
N ARG A 67 2.19 -11.96 -1.42
CA ARG A 67 3.61 -12.14 -1.79
C ARG A 67 4.53 -11.95 -0.58
N ALA A 68 4.28 -10.92 0.23
CA ALA A 68 5.06 -10.69 1.45
C ALA A 68 4.95 -11.87 2.43
N ALA A 69 3.74 -12.41 2.63
CA ALA A 69 3.52 -13.58 3.46
C ALA A 69 4.26 -14.82 2.92
N GLN A 70 4.27 -15.04 1.61
CA GLN A 70 5.05 -16.11 0.99
C GLN A 70 6.55 -15.96 1.26
N GLU A 71 7.11 -14.76 1.10
CA GLU A 71 8.53 -14.54 1.40
C GLU A 71 8.84 -14.75 2.88
N GLN A 72 8.01 -14.22 3.79
CA GLN A 72 8.19 -14.39 5.23
C GLN A 72 8.09 -15.86 5.67
N SER A 73 7.22 -16.65 5.03
CA SER A 73 7.06 -18.08 5.34
C SER A 73 8.34 -18.90 5.10
N LYS A 74 9.25 -18.43 4.25
CA LYS A 74 10.57 -19.05 4.03
C LYS A 74 11.54 -18.85 5.22
N HIS A 75 11.29 -17.83 6.03
CA HIS A 75 12.14 -17.44 7.15
C HIS A 75 11.62 -17.95 8.50
N HIS A 76 10.40 -18.52 8.54
CA HIS A 76 9.89 -19.24 9.70
C HIS A 76 10.14 -20.74 9.52
N PRO A 77 10.84 -21.43 10.45
CA PRO A 77 10.81 -22.88 10.47
C PRO A 77 9.36 -23.32 10.71
N GLN A 78 8.82 -24.11 9.78
CA GLN A 78 7.58 -24.84 10.00
C GLN A 78 7.77 -25.73 11.24
N GLN A 79 7.01 -25.47 12.30
CA GLN A 79 6.84 -26.44 13.37
C GLN A 79 5.91 -27.55 12.92
#